data_AF-A0A6M1ZMA3-F1
#
_entry.id   AF-A0A6M1ZMA3-F1
#
_cell.length_a   1.000
_cell.length_b   1.000
_cell.length_c   1.000
_cell.angle_alpha   90.00
_cell.angle_beta   90.00
_cell.angle_gamma   90.00
#
_symmetry.space_group_name_H-M   'P 1'
#
loop_
_entity.id
_entity.type
_entity.pdbx_description
1 polymer ?
#
loop_
_entity_poly.entity_id
_entity_poly.type
_entity_poly.pdbx_seq_one_letter_code
_entity_poly.pdbx_strand_id
1 'polypeptide(L)'
;MLFSLKDSFWGQKESLKTILGPILSFFYCYYGWLPWPDPKTGKGKGVDTIDLFFNEMLSEYQKRQIKYASCDMSQAYISSIENHCPNATLILDRFHIVKALNEAVDEVRKQQWREAGTDERKALKGLRWLLFKHSSNRSKKDSRIINNLRSGNRRIHRAWVLKDEFEHFWDYRAPWAANRFFKRWMTTALKSRLEPIRKFVRTIRKHQHRILPYISKRLTNAVGEGLNRIIKIVKNRASGYRTLQAFSDMIFLTVGDVNIPAQMPVNFRTI
;
A
#
# COMPACT_ATOMS: atom_id res chain seq x y z
N MET A 1 1.09 7.38 -2.27
CA MET A 1 1.32 8.80 -2.56
C MET A 1 0.13 9.52 -1.96
N LEU A 2 0.29 10.16 -0.80
CA LEU A 2 -0.73 11.05 -0.29
C LEU A 2 -0.17 12.13 0.60
N PHE A 3 -0.46 13.33 0.12
CA PHE A 3 -0.23 14.63 0.70
C PHE A 3 -1.09 14.77 1.96
N SER A 4 -0.43 15.03 3.09
CA SER A 4 -1.09 15.54 4.28
C SER A 4 -0.90 17.06 4.27
N LEU A 5 -1.85 17.77 3.66
CA LEU A 5 -2.03 19.21 3.88
C LEU A 5 -3.12 19.35 4.93
N LYS A 6 -2.71 19.44 6.20
CA LYS A 6 -3.57 19.99 7.24
C LYS A 6 -3.37 21.50 7.27
N ASP A 7 -4.49 22.17 7.09
CA ASP A 7 -4.83 23.53 7.45
C ASP A 7 -4.17 24.66 6.65
N SER A 8 -5.03 25.51 6.07
CA SER A 8 -4.81 26.67 5.20
C SER A 8 -4.60 26.38 3.70
N PHE A 9 -5.27 27.15 2.85
CA PHE A 9 -5.31 27.12 1.36
C PHE A 9 -6.42 26.29 0.69
N TRP A 10 -7.67 26.67 0.95
CA TRP A 10 -8.78 26.39 0.04
C TRP A 10 -8.99 27.60 -0.89
N GLY A 11 -8.25 27.61 -1.99
CA GLY A 11 -8.41 28.59 -3.07
C GLY A 11 -7.69 28.14 -4.35
N GLN A 12 -8.48 27.98 -5.42
CA GLN A 12 -8.09 27.81 -6.83
C GLN A 12 -7.69 26.40 -7.34
N LYS A 13 -8.07 26.18 -8.61
CA LYS A 13 -7.95 25.00 -9.49
C LYS A 13 -6.58 24.29 -9.50
N GLU A 14 -5.52 24.90 -8.97
CA GLU A 14 -4.19 24.31 -8.84
C GLU A 14 -4.10 23.23 -7.75
N SER A 15 -4.92 23.33 -6.69
CA SER A 15 -4.90 22.33 -5.60
C SER A 15 -5.34 20.93 -6.07
N LEU A 16 -6.23 20.87 -7.07
CA LEU A 16 -6.72 19.63 -7.65
C LEU A 16 -5.66 18.93 -8.50
N LYS A 17 -4.80 19.67 -9.23
CA LYS A 17 -3.67 19.08 -9.97
C LYS A 17 -2.63 18.48 -9.03
N THR A 18 -2.40 19.10 -7.87
CA THR A 18 -1.47 18.61 -6.85
C THR A 18 -1.97 17.33 -6.16
N ILE A 19 -3.30 17.18 -6.00
CA ILE A 19 -3.92 16.01 -5.36
C ILE A 19 -4.17 14.87 -6.37
N LEU A 20 -4.61 15.20 -7.58
CA LEU A 20 -4.95 14.23 -8.63
C LEU A 20 -3.78 13.80 -9.51
N GLY A 21 -2.77 14.65 -9.70
CA GLY A 21 -1.56 14.33 -10.47
C GLY A 21 -0.86 13.04 -10.00
N PRO A 22 -0.62 12.85 -8.69
CA PRO A 22 -0.10 11.61 -8.10
C PRO A 22 -0.87 10.34 -8.47
N ILE A 23 -2.19 10.48 -8.65
CA ILE A 23 -3.14 9.39 -8.77
C ILE A 23 -3.39 9.08 -10.25
N LEU A 24 -3.43 10.13 -11.09
CA LEU A 24 -3.35 10.02 -12.53
C LEU A 24 -2.05 9.33 -12.94
N SER A 25 -0.87 9.75 -12.44
CA SER A 25 0.43 9.12 -12.78
C SER A 25 0.56 7.67 -12.31
N PHE A 26 -0.01 7.30 -11.14
CA PHE A 26 -0.12 5.90 -10.72
C PHE A 26 -0.93 5.07 -11.74
N PHE A 27 -1.89 5.69 -12.44
CA PHE A 27 -2.72 5.08 -13.47
C PHE A 27 -2.05 5.02 -14.85
N TYR A 28 -1.30 6.06 -15.25
CA TYR A 28 -0.50 6.07 -16.49
C TYR A 28 0.49 4.89 -16.52
N CYS A 29 1.07 4.55 -15.36
CA CYS A 29 1.99 3.43 -15.17
C CYS A 29 1.29 2.05 -15.16
N TYR A 30 0.04 1.96 -14.68
CA TYR A 30 -0.62 0.67 -14.39
C TYR A 30 -1.52 0.12 -15.52
N TYR A 31 -2.00 0.97 -16.43
CA TYR A 31 -3.02 0.57 -17.41
C TYR A 31 -2.61 0.61 -18.88
N GLY A 32 -1.49 1.23 -19.26
CA GLY A 32 -0.88 1.03 -20.59
C GLY A 32 -1.69 1.48 -21.82
N TRP A 33 -2.16 2.73 -21.86
CA TRP A 33 -2.89 3.28 -23.03
C TRP A 33 -2.52 4.76 -23.35
N LEU A 34 -1.28 4.96 -23.82
CA LEU A 34 -0.84 6.05 -24.71
C LEU A 34 0.12 5.42 -25.75
N PRO A 35 0.46 6.07 -26.88
CA PRO A 35 1.51 5.64 -27.79
C PRO A 35 2.89 5.91 -27.17
N TRP A 36 3.11 5.33 -25.99
CA TRP A 36 4.33 5.32 -25.19
C TRP A 36 4.47 3.88 -24.68
N PRO A 37 5.67 3.25 -24.72
CA PRO A 37 5.80 1.81 -24.82
C PRO A 37 5.06 1.05 -23.72
N ASP A 38 4.30 0.05 -24.14
CA ASP A 38 3.41 -0.81 -23.37
C ASP A 38 4.04 -1.36 -22.06
N PRO A 39 3.46 -1.09 -20.87
CA PRO A 39 3.91 -1.68 -19.61
C PRO A 39 3.70 -3.20 -19.49
N LYS A 40 2.93 -3.82 -20.39
CA LYS A 40 2.83 -5.29 -20.50
C LYS A 40 4.03 -5.91 -21.22
N THR A 41 4.93 -5.09 -21.77
CA THR A 41 6.27 -5.48 -22.21
C THR A 41 7.36 -4.90 -21.28
N GLY A 42 7.29 -5.20 -19.98
CA GLY A 42 8.47 -5.13 -19.09
C GLY A 42 9.18 -3.78 -18.87
N LYS A 43 8.72 -2.65 -19.42
CA LYS A 43 9.45 -1.35 -19.38
C LYS A 43 8.73 -0.18 -18.69
N GLY A 44 7.60 -0.39 -18.01
CA GLY A 44 6.78 0.72 -17.48
C GLY A 44 6.82 0.96 -15.96
N LYS A 45 7.55 0.17 -15.17
CA LYS A 45 7.72 0.37 -13.71
C LYS A 45 9.04 1.06 -13.36
N GLY A 46 9.55 1.84 -14.31
CA GLY A 46 10.83 2.52 -14.20
C GLY A 46 10.74 3.72 -13.25
N VAL A 47 11.87 4.04 -12.64
CA VAL A 47 12.09 5.30 -11.93
C VAL A 47 11.71 6.49 -12.84
N ASP A 48 12.07 6.41 -14.12
CA ASP A 48 11.83 7.43 -15.15
C ASP A 48 10.37 7.92 -15.25
N THR A 49 9.40 7.02 -15.13
CA THR A 49 7.97 7.38 -15.21
C THR A 49 7.52 8.16 -13.97
N ILE A 50 8.07 7.85 -12.80
CA ILE A 50 7.75 8.51 -11.55
C ILE A 50 8.47 9.87 -11.48
N ASP A 51 9.71 9.92 -11.96
CA ASP A 51 10.50 11.15 -12.06
C ASP A 51 9.84 12.16 -13.02
N LEU A 52 9.30 11.69 -14.15
CA LEU A 52 8.53 12.53 -15.07
C LEU A 52 7.37 13.23 -14.37
N PHE A 53 6.63 12.51 -13.51
CA PHE A 53 5.55 13.12 -12.73
C PHE A 53 6.08 14.25 -11.84
N PHE A 54 7.16 14.04 -11.11
CA PHE A 54 7.71 15.08 -10.25
C PHE A 54 8.19 16.28 -11.07
N ASN A 55 8.78 16.06 -12.24
CA ASN A 55 9.31 17.13 -13.07
C ASN A 55 8.23 17.95 -13.78
N GLU A 56 7.16 17.31 -14.26
CA GLU A 56 6.14 17.99 -15.07
C GLU A 56 4.96 18.52 -14.24
N MET A 57 4.61 17.85 -13.13
CA MET A 57 3.37 18.14 -12.40
C MET A 57 3.59 18.97 -11.14
N LEU A 58 4.83 19.06 -10.65
CA LEU A 58 5.16 19.77 -9.42
C LEU A 58 6.30 20.76 -9.64
N SER A 59 6.07 22.00 -9.25
CA SER A 59 7.13 23.01 -9.15
C SER A 59 8.11 22.67 -8.02
N GLU A 60 9.33 23.19 -8.10
CA GLU A 60 10.33 23.08 -7.03
C GLU A 60 9.84 23.62 -5.69
N TYR A 61 9.00 24.67 -5.70
CA TYR A 61 8.36 25.17 -4.50
C TYR A 61 7.43 24.11 -3.88
N GLN A 62 6.56 23.50 -4.69
CA GLN A 62 5.63 22.47 -4.21
C GLN A 62 6.37 21.23 -3.69
N LYS A 63 7.45 20.78 -4.36
CA LYS A 63 8.29 19.67 -3.89
C LYS A 63 8.83 19.93 -2.48
N ARG A 64 9.36 21.13 -2.23
CA ARG A 64 9.87 21.55 -0.91
C ARG A 64 8.79 21.63 0.18
N GLN A 65 7.52 21.78 -0.16
CA GLN A 65 6.43 21.78 0.83
C GLN A 65 6.03 20.36 1.28
N ILE A 66 6.48 19.32 0.58
CA ILE A 66 6.13 17.93 0.92
C ILE A 66 6.93 17.48 2.15
N LYS A 67 6.28 17.42 3.31
CA LYS A 67 6.91 16.99 4.57
C LYS A 67 6.85 15.49 4.82
N TYR A 68 5.85 14.81 4.27
CA TYR A 68 5.62 13.38 4.45
C TYR A 68 5.10 12.77 3.16
N ALA A 69 5.52 11.55 2.86
CA ALA A 69 5.00 10.77 1.75
C ALA A 69 4.76 9.33 2.21
N SER A 70 3.68 8.72 1.76
CA SER A 70 3.44 7.28 1.94
C SER A 70 3.52 6.54 0.60
N CYS A 71 4.25 5.43 0.54
CA CYS A 71 4.38 4.61 -0.67
C CYS A 71 4.46 3.11 -0.35
N ASP A 72 4.39 2.30 -1.40
CA ASP A 72 4.67 0.86 -1.30
C ASP A 72 6.18 0.58 -1.13
N MET A 73 6.55 -0.70 -1.05
CA MET A 73 7.96 -1.12 -0.95
C MET A 73 8.70 -1.14 -2.30
N SER A 74 8.16 -0.52 -3.35
CA SER A 74 8.84 -0.45 -4.65
C SER A 74 10.07 0.44 -4.54
N GLN A 75 11.22 -0.10 -4.95
CA GLN A 75 12.46 0.67 -4.96
C GLN A 75 12.36 1.88 -5.91
N ALA A 76 11.57 1.78 -7.00
CA ALA A 76 11.38 2.89 -7.92
C ALA A 76 10.67 4.08 -7.25
N TYR A 77 9.58 3.82 -6.50
CA TYR A 77 8.88 4.86 -5.75
C TYR A 77 9.75 5.45 -4.65
N ILE A 78 10.46 4.60 -3.90
CA ILE A 78 11.34 5.04 -2.82
C ILE A 78 12.42 5.97 -3.37
N SER A 79 13.16 5.55 -4.41
CA SER A 79 14.24 6.35 -4.98
C SER A 79 13.73 7.67 -5.57
N SER A 80 12.64 7.64 -6.34
CA SER A 80 12.09 8.84 -6.96
C SER A 80 11.63 9.88 -5.93
N ILE A 81 10.92 9.44 -4.89
CA ILE A 81 10.47 10.34 -3.81
C ILE A 81 11.67 10.92 -3.05
N GLU A 82 12.67 10.11 -2.73
CA GLU A 82 13.87 10.57 -2.00
C GLU A 82 14.70 11.56 -2.83
N ASN A 83 14.76 11.37 -4.16
CA ASN A 83 15.47 12.27 -5.06
C ASN A 83 14.75 13.61 -5.23
N HIS A 84 13.43 13.60 -5.45
CA HIS A 84 12.67 14.82 -5.76
C HIS A 84 12.16 15.56 -4.52
N CYS A 85 11.99 14.87 -3.40
CA CYS A 85 11.48 15.43 -2.14
C CYS A 85 12.40 15.06 -0.96
N PRO A 86 13.67 15.51 -0.95
CA PRO A 86 14.65 15.10 0.06
C PRO A 86 14.29 15.54 1.49
N ASN A 87 13.45 16.56 1.63
CA ASN A 87 12.93 17.04 2.92
C ASN A 87 11.73 16.21 3.44
N ALA A 88 11.17 15.31 2.61
CA ALA A 88 10.02 14.51 2.99
C ALA A 88 10.43 13.29 3.80
N THR A 89 9.73 13.05 4.92
CA THR A 89 9.84 11.77 5.62
C THR A 89 9.00 10.71 4.88
N LEU A 90 9.67 9.72 4.32
CA LEU A 90 9.03 8.60 3.62
C LEU A 90 8.50 7.55 4.61
N ILE A 91 7.24 7.17 4.44
CA ILE A 91 6.50 6.23 5.29
C ILE A 91 6.02 5.06 4.46
N LEU A 92 6.53 3.85 4.72
CA LEU A 92 6.03 2.67 4.04
C LEU A 92 4.61 2.33 4.48
N ASP A 93 3.77 2.02 3.50
CA ASP A 93 2.38 1.69 3.73
C ASP A 93 2.21 0.35 4.50
N ARG A 94 1.37 0.40 5.54
CA ARG A 94 1.09 -0.71 6.45
C ARG A 94 0.55 -1.93 5.70
N PHE A 95 -0.35 -1.72 4.74
CA PHE A 95 -0.99 -2.83 4.04
C PHE A 95 0.03 -3.70 3.31
N HIS A 96 0.99 -3.09 2.61
CA HIS A 96 2.04 -3.83 1.91
C HIS A 96 2.97 -4.61 2.85
N ILE A 97 3.27 -4.08 4.04
CA ILE A 97 4.07 -4.78 5.06
C ILE A 97 3.30 -5.98 5.61
N VAL A 98 2.02 -5.79 5.97
CA VAL A 98 1.15 -6.87 6.46
C VAL A 98 0.95 -7.94 5.39
N LYS A 99 0.76 -7.53 4.13
CA LYS A 99 0.65 -8.43 2.99
C LYS A 99 1.91 -9.28 2.82
N ALA A 100 3.10 -8.66 2.83
CA ALA A 100 4.37 -9.39 2.71
C ALA A 100 4.60 -10.37 3.87
N LEU A 101 4.18 -10.03 5.10
CA LEU A 101 4.23 -10.96 6.22
C LEU A 101 3.27 -12.14 6.04
N ASN A 102 2.03 -11.89 5.60
CA ASN A 102 1.05 -12.94 5.31
C ASN A 102 1.55 -13.88 4.20
N GLU A 103 2.19 -13.32 3.16
CA GLU A 103 2.83 -14.11 2.10
C GLU A 103 3.96 -14.99 2.67
N ALA A 104 4.81 -14.45 3.55
CA ALA A 104 5.84 -15.24 4.21
C ALA A 104 5.28 -16.39 5.07
N VAL A 105 4.17 -16.16 5.78
CA VAL A 105 3.46 -17.22 6.53
C VAL A 105 2.86 -18.27 5.58
N ASP A 106 2.26 -17.85 4.47
CA ASP A 106 1.72 -18.76 3.47
C ASP A 106 2.81 -19.58 2.78
N GLU A 107 4.00 -19.01 2.54
CA GLU A 107 5.14 -19.77 2.03
C GLU A 107 5.59 -20.85 3.01
N VAL A 108 5.59 -20.59 4.33
CA VAL A 108 5.83 -21.65 5.32
C VAL A 108 4.76 -22.74 5.22
N ARG A 109 3.48 -22.38 5.08
CA ARG A 109 2.38 -23.33 4.88
C ARG A 109 2.57 -24.16 3.60
N LYS A 110 2.97 -23.54 2.49
CA LYS A 110 3.25 -24.22 1.21
C LYS A 110 4.43 -25.18 1.31
N GLN A 111 5.50 -24.81 2.03
CA GLN A 111 6.63 -25.71 2.29
C GLN A 111 6.15 -26.96 3.02
N GLN A 112 5.37 -26.79 4.08
CA GLN A 112 4.81 -27.92 4.84
C GLN A 112 3.81 -28.76 4.03
N TRP A 113 3.03 -28.14 3.14
CA TRP A 113 2.16 -28.87 2.22
C TRP A 113 2.93 -29.80 1.27
N ARG A 114 4.10 -29.36 0.78
CA ARG A 114 4.94 -30.15 -0.12
C ARG A 114 5.53 -31.37 0.59
N GLU A 115 5.92 -31.21 1.84
CA GLU A 115 6.49 -32.26 2.70
C GLU A 115 5.43 -33.22 3.27
N ALA A 116 4.17 -32.78 3.35
CA ALA A 116 3.08 -33.53 3.97
C ALA A 116 2.57 -34.71 3.11
N GLY A 117 2.22 -35.81 3.79
CA GLY A 117 1.51 -36.96 3.21
C GLY A 117 0.04 -36.66 2.90
N THR A 118 -0.66 -37.62 2.28
CA THR A 118 -2.05 -37.44 1.81
C THR A 118 -3.03 -37.05 2.93
N ASP A 119 -2.93 -37.68 4.10
CA ASP A 119 -3.83 -37.40 5.23
C ASP A 119 -3.50 -36.10 5.96
N GLU A 120 -2.22 -35.75 6.10
CA GLU A 120 -1.80 -34.46 6.65
C GLU A 120 -2.25 -33.28 5.78
N ARG A 121 -2.25 -33.45 4.45
CA ARG A 121 -2.75 -32.43 3.51
C ARG A 121 -4.23 -32.11 3.74
N LYS A 122 -5.05 -33.07 4.18
CA LYS A 122 -6.47 -32.81 4.52
C LYS A 122 -6.56 -31.79 5.66
N ALA A 123 -5.69 -31.90 6.67
CA ALA A 123 -5.64 -30.97 7.80
C ALA A 123 -5.09 -29.57 7.42
N LEU A 124 -4.25 -29.48 6.39
CA LEU A 124 -3.72 -28.21 5.89
C LEU A 124 -4.67 -27.48 4.92
N LYS A 125 -5.69 -28.17 4.40
CA LYS A 125 -6.67 -27.59 3.48
C LYS A 125 -7.54 -26.57 4.21
N GLY A 126 -7.80 -25.42 3.58
CA GLY A 126 -8.61 -24.33 4.18
C GLY A 126 -7.89 -23.49 5.25
N LEU A 127 -6.70 -23.91 5.71
CA LEU A 127 -5.97 -23.25 6.78
C LEU A 127 -5.51 -21.82 6.42
N ARG A 128 -5.27 -21.53 5.14
CA ARG A 128 -4.79 -20.23 4.65
C ARG A 128 -5.63 -19.06 5.18
N TRP A 129 -6.95 -19.17 5.07
CA TRP A 129 -7.85 -18.08 5.48
C TRP A 129 -7.79 -17.84 6.99
N LEU A 130 -7.71 -18.91 7.79
CA LEU A 130 -7.55 -18.82 9.25
C LEU A 130 -6.23 -18.14 9.64
N LEU A 131 -5.13 -18.45 8.96
CA LEU A 131 -3.82 -17.84 9.20
C LEU A 131 -3.81 -16.34 8.86
N PHE A 132 -4.55 -15.94 7.83
CA PHE A 132 -4.61 -14.55 7.37
C PHE A 132 -5.57 -13.69 8.19
N LYS A 133 -6.46 -14.31 8.95
CA LYS A 133 -7.45 -13.62 9.76
C LYS A 133 -6.78 -12.77 10.83
N HIS A 134 -7.22 -11.51 10.92
CA HIS A 134 -6.80 -10.60 11.98
C HIS A 134 -7.26 -11.15 13.34
N SER A 135 -6.43 -10.96 14.38
CA SER A 135 -6.71 -11.44 15.74
C SER A 135 -8.10 -11.03 16.25
N SER A 136 -8.51 -9.77 16.01
CA SER A 136 -9.83 -9.25 16.41
C SER A 136 -11.03 -9.93 15.73
N ASN A 137 -10.85 -10.51 14.54
CA ASN A 137 -11.93 -11.11 13.75
C ASN A 137 -12.02 -12.63 13.95
N ARG A 138 -11.21 -13.18 14.85
CA ARG A 138 -11.05 -14.62 15.08
C ARG A 138 -12.06 -15.13 16.09
N SER A 139 -12.79 -16.19 15.74
CA SER A 139 -13.70 -16.85 16.68
C SER A 139 -12.92 -17.73 17.68
N LYS A 140 -13.53 -18.10 18.81
CA LYS A 140 -12.93 -19.07 19.74
C LYS A 140 -12.62 -20.42 19.05
N LYS A 141 -13.47 -20.84 18.10
CA LYS A 141 -13.27 -22.06 17.30
C LYS A 141 -12.04 -21.93 16.39
N ASP A 142 -11.91 -20.80 15.70
CA ASP A 142 -10.76 -20.52 14.82
C ASP A 142 -9.44 -20.56 15.62
N SER A 143 -9.41 -19.93 16.80
CA SER A 143 -8.25 -19.95 17.70
C SER A 143 -7.90 -21.36 18.16
N ARG A 144 -8.88 -22.20 18.50
CA ARG A 144 -8.64 -23.61 18.85
C ARG A 144 -8.03 -24.39 17.68
N ILE A 145 -8.55 -24.22 16.46
CA ILE A 145 -8.02 -24.89 15.26
C ILE A 145 -6.55 -24.52 15.03
N ILE A 146 -6.21 -23.23 15.13
CA ILE A 146 -4.83 -22.78 14.94
C ILE A 146 -3.93 -23.27 16.08
N ASN A 147 -4.40 -23.23 17.33
CA ASN A 147 -3.63 -23.73 18.48
C ASN A 147 -3.36 -25.24 18.39
N ASN A 148 -4.27 -26.03 17.80
CA ASN A 148 -4.04 -27.46 17.56
C ASN A 148 -2.87 -27.72 16.58
N LEU A 149 -2.48 -26.74 15.76
CA LEU A 149 -1.27 -26.84 14.94
C LEU A 149 0.00 -26.87 15.79
N ARG A 150 -0.05 -26.50 17.07
CA ARG A 150 1.11 -26.60 17.97
C ARG A 150 1.62 -28.04 18.07
N SER A 151 0.73 -29.03 18.13
CA SER A 151 1.11 -30.44 18.12
C SER A 151 1.26 -30.99 16.70
N GLY A 152 0.36 -30.63 15.77
CA GLY A 152 0.35 -31.18 14.41
C GLY A 152 1.39 -30.58 13.45
N ASN A 153 1.52 -29.25 13.39
CA ASN A 153 2.52 -28.58 12.54
C ASN A 153 3.14 -27.36 13.22
N ARG A 154 4.19 -27.62 14.00
CA ARG A 154 4.91 -26.60 14.80
C ARG A 154 5.44 -25.45 13.96
N ARG A 155 5.80 -25.67 12.69
CA ARG A 155 6.37 -24.65 11.80
C ARG A 155 5.31 -23.63 11.40
N ILE A 156 4.12 -24.08 11.00
CA ILE A 156 2.99 -23.20 10.68
C ILE A 156 2.53 -22.44 11.93
N HIS A 157 2.35 -23.15 13.06
CA HIS A 157 1.96 -22.51 14.32
C HIS A 157 2.95 -21.40 14.71
N ARG A 158 4.26 -21.66 14.64
CA ARG A 158 5.29 -20.65 14.93
C ARG A 158 5.24 -19.45 13.98
N ALA A 159 5.04 -19.68 12.68
CA ALA A 159 4.89 -18.60 11.70
C ALA A 159 3.69 -17.71 12.03
N TRP A 160 2.56 -18.33 12.39
CA TRP A 160 1.35 -17.64 12.78
C TRP A 160 1.52 -16.83 14.07
N VAL A 161 2.13 -17.40 15.12
CA VAL A 161 2.40 -16.66 16.37
C VAL A 161 3.21 -15.41 16.10
N LEU A 162 4.28 -15.51 15.29
CA LEU A 162 5.09 -14.34 14.92
C LEU A 162 4.26 -13.28 14.18
N LYS A 163 3.35 -13.71 13.30
CA LYS A 163 2.44 -12.80 12.59
C LYS A 163 1.45 -12.12 13.54
N ASP A 164 0.83 -12.85 14.46
CA ASP A 164 -0.14 -12.31 15.43
C ASP A 164 0.55 -11.34 16.40
N GLU A 165 1.74 -11.69 16.89
CA GLU A 165 2.58 -10.80 17.70
C GLU A 165 2.86 -9.49 16.95
N PHE A 166 3.23 -9.56 15.67
CA PHE A 166 3.55 -8.39 14.87
C PHE A 166 2.35 -7.45 14.66
N GLU A 167 1.10 -7.93 14.75
CA GLU A 167 -0.09 -7.06 14.63
C GLU A 167 -0.07 -5.94 15.68
N HIS A 168 0.41 -6.23 16.89
CA HIS A 168 0.50 -5.27 17.99
C HIS A 168 1.42 -4.08 17.68
N PHE A 169 2.37 -4.23 16.73
CA PHE A 169 3.24 -3.13 16.31
C PHE A 169 2.44 -1.89 15.90
N TRP A 170 1.31 -2.10 15.23
CA TRP A 170 0.51 -1.00 14.69
C TRP A 170 -0.24 -0.22 15.76
N ASP A 171 -0.40 -0.75 16.96
CA ASP A 171 -1.18 -0.11 18.04
C ASP A 171 -0.33 0.70 19.02
N TYR A 172 1.01 0.61 18.92
CA TYR A 172 1.91 1.44 19.72
C TYR A 172 1.65 2.93 19.47
N ARG A 173 1.64 3.74 20.53
CA ARG A 173 1.56 5.21 20.45
C ARG A 173 2.91 5.90 20.60
N ALA A 174 3.84 5.27 21.31
CA ALA A 174 5.17 5.80 21.57
C ALA A 174 6.21 5.22 20.60
N PRO A 175 6.92 6.03 19.79
CA PRO A 175 7.89 5.54 18.80
C PRO A 175 9.05 4.74 19.42
N TRP A 176 9.52 5.14 20.60
CA TRP A 176 10.59 4.43 21.29
C TRP A 176 10.17 3.01 21.71
N ALA A 177 8.92 2.85 22.17
CA ALA A 177 8.37 1.56 22.58
C ALA A 177 8.15 0.65 21.35
N ALA A 178 7.62 1.22 20.26
CA ALA A 178 7.47 0.52 18.99
C ALA A 178 8.83 0.05 18.44
N ASN A 179 9.87 0.89 18.48
CA ASN A 179 11.22 0.53 18.05
C ASN A 179 11.82 -0.62 18.90
N ARG A 180 11.63 -0.57 20.22
CA ARG A 180 12.07 -1.64 21.13
C ARG A 180 11.35 -2.96 20.81
N PHE A 181 10.03 -2.93 20.65
CA PHE A 181 9.25 -4.09 20.24
C PHE A 181 9.74 -4.64 18.90
N PHE A 182 9.90 -3.77 17.89
CA PHE A 182 10.30 -4.13 16.54
C PHE A 182 11.65 -4.83 16.51
N LYS A 183 12.65 -4.31 17.22
CA LYS A 183 13.97 -4.94 17.38
C LYS A 183 13.88 -6.31 18.04
N ARG A 184 13.15 -6.43 19.15
CA ARG A 184 12.96 -7.70 19.87
C ARG A 184 12.27 -8.74 19.00
N TRP A 185 11.17 -8.35 18.35
CA TRP A 185 10.41 -9.20 17.44
C TRP A 185 11.27 -9.71 16.29
N MET A 186 12.06 -8.83 15.64
CA MET A 186 12.98 -9.24 14.57
C MET A 186 14.01 -10.28 15.04
N THR A 187 14.54 -10.16 16.26
CA THR A 187 15.45 -11.16 16.84
C THR A 187 14.75 -12.51 17.02
N THR A 188 13.54 -12.53 17.58
CA THR A 188 12.74 -13.76 17.74
C THR A 188 12.42 -14.39 16.38
N ALA A 189 11.97 -13.57 15.42
CA ALA A 189 11.63 -14.01 14.08
C ALA A 189 12.84 -14.59 13.33
N LEU A 190 14.04 -14.02 13.48
CA LEU A 190 15.27 -14.60 12.93
C LEU A 190 15.63 -15.95 13.56
N LYS A 191 15.44 -16.10 14.88
CA LYS A 191 15.70 -17.34 15.62
C LYS A 191 14.68 -18.45 15.34
N SER A 192 13.56 -18.13 14.70
CA SER A 192 12.48 -19.09 14.38
C SER A 192 12.90 -20.22 13.43
N ARG A 193 14.01 -20.04 12.68
CA ARG A 193 14.50 -20.93 11.61
C ARG A 193 13.50 -21.15 10.46
N LEU A 194 12.58 -20.20 10.26
CA LEU A 194 11.63 -20.20 9.14
C LEU A 194 12.16 -19.28 8.04
N GLU A 195 12.71 -19.84 6.96
CA GLU A 195 13.41 -19.03 5.93
C GLU A 195 12.52 -17.97 5.26
N PRO A 196 11.22 -18.21 4.95
CA PRO A 196 10.35 -17.16 4.44
C PRO A 196 10.22 -15.96 5.39
N ILE A 197 10.10 -16.21 6.70
CA ILE A 197 10.02 -15.16 7.72
C ILE A 197 11.37 -14.44 7.86
N ARG A 198 12.50 -15.17 7.80
CA ARG A 198 13.84 -14.55 7.83
C ARG A 198 14.04 -13.61 6.66
N LYS A 199 13.59 -13.99 5.45
CA LYS A 199 13.60 -13.11 4.27
C LYS A 199 12.78 -11.84 4.50
N PHE A 200 11.55 -11.96 4.99
CA PHE A 200 10.71 -10.81 5.36
C PHE A 200 11.42 -9.88 6.37
N VAL A 201 12.00 -10.45 7.43
CA VAL A 201 12.72 -9.69 8.47
C VAL A 201 13.91 -8.92 7.89
N ARG A 202 14.68 -9.53 6.97
CA ARG A 202 15.80 -8.85 6.28
C ARG A 202 15.29 -7.65 5.48
N THR A 203 14.15 -7.77 4.81
CA THR A 203 13.53 -6.67 4.05
C THR A 203 13.08 -5.53 4.97
N ILE A 204 12.26 -5.80 5.99
CA ILE A 204 11.74 -4.73 6.87
C ILE A 204 12.86 -4.05 7.66
N ARG A 205 13.95 -4.76 7.96
CA ARG A 205 15.12 -4.17 8.64
C ARG A 205 15.77 -3.09 7.77
N LYS A 206 15.91 -3.33 6.47
CA LYS A 206 16.45 -2.34 5.51
C LYS A 206 15.58 -1.07 5.44
N HIS A 207 14.28 -1.21 5.69
CA HIS A 207 13.34 -0.10 5.64
C HIS A 207 12.86 0.37 7.02
N GLN A 208 13.52 -0.03 8.11
CA GLN A 208 13.06 0.28 9.47
C GLN A 208 12.82 1.78 9.70
N HIS A 209 13.71 2.64 9.17
CA HIS A 209 13.56 4.10 9.28
C HIS A 209 12.36 4.66 8.52
N ARG A 210 11.83 3.92 7.53
CA ARG A 210 10.61 4.28 6.78
C ARG A 210 9.35 3.65 7.38
N ILE A 211 9.48 2.68 8.28
CA ILE A 211 8.34 2.02 8.94
C ILE A 211 7.99 2.71 10.26
N LEU A 212 8.99 3.02 11.09
CA LEU A 212 8.77 3.63 12.41
C LEU A 212 8.02 4.97 12.39
N PRO A 213 8.20 5.88 11.40
CA PRO A 213 7.45 7.14 11.35
C PRO A 213 5.93 6.95 11.28
N TYR A 214 5.45 5.78 10.83
CA TYR A 214 4.02 5.44 10.87
C TYR A 214 3.42 5.58 12.28
N ILE A 215 4.18 5.22 13.32
CA ILE A 215 3.70 5.25 14.71
C ILE A 215 3.32 6.68 15.13
N SER A 216 4.11 7.67 14.71
CA SER A 216 3.86 9.07 15.02
C SER A 216 2.82 9.70 14.10
N LYS A 217 2.82 9.36 12.80
CA LYS A 217 2.07 10.10 11.77
C LYS A 217 0.80 9.43 11.27
N ARG A 218 0.67 8.11 11.45
CA ARG A 218 -0.48 7.30 11.01
C ARG A 218 -0.86 7.49 9.53
N LEU A 219 0.09 7.92 8.70
CA LEU A 219 -0.14 8.14 7.28
C LEU A 219 -0.31 6.79 6.58
N THR A 220 -1.37 6.67 5.78
CA THR A 220 -1.68 5.49 4.97
C THR A 220 -1.95 5.91 3.53
N ASN A 221 -1.88 4.94 2.61
CA ASN A 221 -2.22 5.17 1.20
C ASN A 221 -3.74 5.10 0.91
N ALA A 222 -4.59 5.03 1.95
CA ALA A 222 -6.01 4.70 1.83
C ALA A 222 -6.81 5.71 0.99
N VAL A 223 -6.53 7.01 1.11
CA VAL A 223 -7.23 8.02 0.28
C VAL A 223 -6.88 7.81 -1.21
N GLY A 224 -5.68 7.32 -1.52
CA GLY A 224 -5.16 7.18 -2.87
C GLY A 224 -5.73 5.91 -3.49
N GLU A 225 -5.91 4.87 -2.69
CA GLU A 225 -6.71 3.70 -3.02
C GLU A 225 -8.17 4.06 -3.29
N GLY A 226 -8.77 4.95 -2.48
CA GLY A 226 -10.12 5.45 -2.67
C GLY A 226 -10.29 6.15 -4.02
N LEU A 227 -9.34 7.03 -4.35
CA LEU A 227 -9.32 7.75 -5.62
C LEU A 227 -9.04 6.79 -6.80
N ASN A 228 -8.11 5.85 -6.64
CA ASN A 228 -7.90 4.77 -7.62
C ASN A 228 -9.17 3.94 -7.86
N ARG A 229 -9.97 3.69 -6.83
CA ARG A 229 -11.27 3.02 -6.96
C ARG A 229 -12.25 3.86 -7.76
N ILE A 230 -12.36 5.17 -7.50
CA ILE A 230 -13.23 6.07 -8.27
C ILE A 230 -12.82 6.08 -9.74
N ILE A 231 -11.52 6.20 -10.03
CA ILE A 231 -11.02 6.18 -11.41
C ILE A 231 -11.35 4.87 -12.12
N LYS A 232 -11.19 3.72 -11.45
CA LYS A 232 -11.62 2.41 -12.00
C LYS A 232 -13.11 2.38 -12.30
N ILE A 233 -13.92 2.95 -11.42
CA ILE A 233 -15.38 3.05 -11.62
C ILE A 233 -15.69 3.92 -12.84
N VAL A 234 -15.07 5.10 -12.97
CA VAL A 234 -15.24 6.00 -14.13
C VAL A 234 -14.90 5.25 -15.43
N LYS A 235 -13.74 4.57 -15.47
CA LYS A 235 -13.32 3.75 -16.60
C LYS A 235 -14.36 2.69 -16.97
N ASN A 236 -14.83 1.94 -15.96
CA ASN A 236 -15.74 0.82 -16.17
C ASN A 236 -17.15 1.28 -16.59
N ARG A 237 -17.65 2.42 -16.09
CA ARG A 237 -18.94 2.97 -16.50
C ARG A 237 -18.97 3.37 -17.97
N ALA A 238 -17.85 3.88 -18.49
CA ALA A 238 -17.72 4.25 -19.90
C ALA A 238 -17.41 3.06 -20.82
N SER A 239 -17.16 1.85 -20.28
CA SER A 239 -16.63 0.70 -21.02
C SER A 239 -15.31 1.00 -21.74
N GLY A 240 -14.53 1.94 -21.22
CA GLY A 240 -13.32 2.48 -21.85
C GLY A 240 -13.55 3.82 -22.57
N TYR A 241 -12.45 4.51 -22.87
CA TYR A 241 -12.46 5.82 -23.55
C TYR A 241 -11.66 5.72 -24.84
N ARG A 242 -12.10 6.43 -25.89
CA ARG A 242 -11.39 6.48 -27.18
C ARG A 242 -10.08 7.26 -27.11
N THR A 243 -10.02 8.27 -26.23
CA THR A 243 -8.83 9.10 -26.02
C THR A 243 -8.53 9.23 -24.53
N LEU A 244 -7.25 9.40 -24.22
CA LEU A 244 -6.81 9.63 -22.85
C LEU A 244 -7.25 10.99 -22.30
N GLN A 245 -7.32 12.01 -23.17
CA GLN A 245 -7.79 13.34 -22.77
C GLN A 245 -9.22 13.25 -22.21
N ALA A 246 -10.13 12.58 -22.93
CA ALA A 246 -11.50 12.38 -22.46
C ALA A 246 -11.56 11.59 -21.15
N PHE A 247 -10.68 10.61 -20.96
CA PHE A 247 -10.59 9.89 -19.69
C PHE A 247 -10.10 10.79 -18.54
N SER A 248 -9.06 11.59 -18.80
CA SER A 248 -8.47 12.52 -17.83
C SER A 248 -9.46 13.61 -17.42
N ASP A 249 -10.15 14.21 -18.39
CA ASP A 249 -11.19 15.21 -18.17
C ASP A 249 -12.33 14.63 -17.32
N MET A 250 -12.75 13.39 -17.58
CA MET A 250 -13.76 12.71 -16.77
C MET A 250 -13.30 12.41 -15.34
N ILE A 251 -12.01 12.09 -15.14
CA ILE A 251 -11.44 11.94 -13.79
C ILE A 251 -11.46 13.30 -13.08
N PHE A 252 -11.01 14.37 -13.73
CA PHE A 252 -11.04 15.72 -13.16
C PHE A 252 -12.46 16.21 -12.89
N LEU A 253 -13.45 15.83 -13.72
CA LEU A 253 -14.85 16.16 -13.50
C LEU A 253 -15.44 15.40 -12.30
N THR A 254 -15.05 14.13 -12.13
CA THR A 254 -15.63 13.25 -11.09
C THR A 254 -14.97 13.47 -9.72
N VAL A 255 -13.68 13.72 -9.70
CA VAL A 255 -12.88 13.84 -8.47
C VAL A 255 -12.54 15.30 -8.16
N GLY A 256 -12.49 16.15 -9.18
CA GLY A 256 -12.28 17.57 -8.99
C GLY A 256 -13.49 18.24 -8.37
N ASP A 257 -13.24 19.31 -7.62
CA ASP A 257 -14.26 20.15 -6.99
C ASP A 257 -14.90 21.12 -8.01
N VAL A 258 -15.17 20.63 -9.22
CA VAL A 258 -15.76 21.44 -10.29
C VAL A 258 -17.27 21.51 -10.04
N ASN A 259 -17.73 22.66 -9.56
CA ASN A 259 -19.16 22.94 -9.44
C ASN A 259 -19.76 23.20 -10.84
N ILE A 260 -20.20 22.13 -11.49
CA ILE A 260 -20.80 22.17 -12.84
C ILE A 260 -21.99 23.16 -12.88
N PRO A 261 -22.96 23.12 -11.94
CA PRO A 261 -24.05 24.11 -11.91
C PRO A 261 -23.57 25.56 -11.87
N ALA A 262 -22.51 25.87 -11.11
CA ALA A 262 -21.96 27.22 -11.03
C ALA A 262 -21.29 27.68 -12.35
N GLN A 263 -20.81 26.75 -13.18
CA GLN A 263 -20.22 27.03 -14.49
C GLN A 263 -21.28 27.13 -15.61
N MET A 264 -22.50 26.64 -15.39
CA MET A 264 -23.59 26.78 -16.35
C MET A 264 -24.15 28.21 -16.30
N PRO A 265 -24.28 28.90 -17.46
CA PRO A 265 -24.98 30.17 -17.53
C PRO A 265 -26.41 30.04 -16.98
N VAL A 266 -26.90 31.09 -16.31
CA VAL A 266 -28.15 31.06 -15.52
C VAL A 266 -29.35 30.60 -16.35
N ASN A 267 -29.39 30.93 -17.64
CA ASN A 267 -30.43 30.56 -18.59
C ASN A 267 -30.48 29.06 -18.94
N PHE A 268 -29.47 28.27 -18.58
CA PHE A 268 -29.43 26.82 -18.81
C PHE A 268 -29.53 26.00 -17.52
N ARG A 269 -29.70 26.64 -16.36
CA ARG A 269 -29.95 25.94 -15.09
C ARG A 269 -31.44 25.62 -15.03
N THR A 270 -31.83 24.37 -15.27
CA THR A 270 -33.18 23.90 -14.96
C THR A 270 -33.37 23.93 -13.44
N ILE A 271 -34.48 24.57 -13.01
CA ILE A 271 -34.90 24.75 -11.61
C ILE A 271 -35.01 23.40 -10.90
#